data_AF-A0A357ZVW7-F1
#
_entry.id   AF-A0A357ZVW7-F1
#
_cell.length_a   1.000
_cell.length_b   1.000
_cell.length_c   1.000
_cell.angle_alpha   90.00
_cell.angle_beta   90.00
_cell.angle_gamma   90.00
#
_symmetry.space_group_name_H-M   'P 1'
#
loop_
_entity.id
_entity.type
_entity.pdbx_description
1 polymer ?
#
loop_
_entity_poly.entity_id
_entity_poly.type
_entity_poly.pdbx_seq_one_letter_code
_entity_poly.pdbx_strand_id
1 'polypeptide(L)'
;VAELWVSPGVNVANMQFLTVQAVDQVPAPHNAPRRQFVVFLDGWVRITASDGETRTLPAGSVVLAEDEHGKGHITELEPGVRRVLQIPLD
;
A
#
# COMPACT_ATOMS: atom_id res chain seq x y z
N VAL A 1 -16.49 17.47 25.16
CA VAL A 1 -15.71 16.24 24.95
C VAL A 1 -16.09 15.73 23.57
N ALA A 2 -15.15 15.48 22.65
CA ALA A 2 -15.51 14.92 21.35
C ALA A 2 -15.94 13.46 21.54
N GLU A 3 -17.00 13.03 20.85
CA GLU A 3 -17.31 11.60 20.75
C GLU A 3 -16.18 10.91 19.97
N LEU A 4 -15.56 9.90 20.60
CA LEU A 4 -14.47 9.13 20.02
C LEU A 4 -14.99 7.75 19.65
N TRP A 5 -14.87 7.41 18.37
CA TRP A 5 -15.18 6.09 17.84
C TRP A 5 -13.86 5.39 17.48
N VAL A 6 -13.65 4.19 18.02
CA VAL A 6 -12.41 3.41 17.82
C VAL A 6 -12.80 2.04 17.28
N SER A 7 -12.11 1.58 16.23
CA SER A 7 -12.28 0.22 15.73
C SER A 7 -11.72 -0.80 16.73
N PRO A 8 -12.06 -2.09 16.62
CA PRO A 8 -11.27 -3.15 17.25
C PRO A 8 -9.79 -3.03 16.86
N GLY A 9 -8.90 -3.43 17.77
CA GLY A 9 -7.48 -3.56 17.47
C GLY A 9 -7.22 -4.68 16.47
N VAL A 10 -6.12 -4.55 15.72
CA VAL A 10 -5.62 -5.58 14.80
C VAL A 10 -4.20 -5.93 15.23
N ASN A 11 -3.91 -7.22 15.44
CA ASN A 11 -2.56 -7.66 15.74
C ASN A 11 -1.70 -7.61 14.48
N VAL A 12 -0.43 -7.26 14.64
CA VAL A 12 0.52 -7.07 13.55
C VAL A 12 1.80 -7.80 13.85
N ALA A 13 2.33 -8.50 12.84
CA ALA A 13 3.51 -9.33 13.01
C ALA A 13 4.76 -8.47 13.22
N ASN A 14 4.86 -7.38 12.47
CA ASN A 14 5.95 -6.42 12.56
C ASN A 14 5.56 -5.07 11.91
N MET A 15 6.46 -4.10 11.95
CA MET A 15 6.38 -2.87 11.14
C MET A 15 7.72 -2.63 10.49
N GLN A 16 7.74 -2.27 9.21
CA GLN A 16 8.99 -2.09 8.46
C GLN A 16 8.93 -0.90 7.50
N PHE A 17 9.98 -0.07 7.53
CA PHE A 17 10.19 0.99 6.55
C PHE A 17 10.93 0.43 5.34
N LEU A 18 10.40 0.70 4.15
CA LEU A 18 11.04 0.39 2.89
C LEU A 18 11.40 1.68 2.18
N THR A 19 12.57 1.67 1.55
CA THR A 19 12.99 2.67 0.58
C THR A 19 12.93 2.03 -0.79
N VAL A 20 12.14 2.60 -1.70
CA VAL A 20 11.94 2.10 -3.06
C VAL A 20 12.53 3.10 -4.04
N GLN A 21 13.42 2.64 -4.91
CA GLN A 21 13.92 3.45 -6.01
C GLN A 21 12.97 3.30 -7.21
N ALA A 22 11.95 4.16 -7.28
CA ALA A 22 10.90 4.12 -8.30
C ALA A 22 11.31 4.81 -9.61
N VAL A 23 12.51 4.52 -10.09
CA VAL A 23 13.02 5.01 -11.38
C VAL A 23 12.90 3.91 -12.42
N ASP A 24 12.59 4.28 -13.68
CA ASP A 24 12.48 3.36 -14.81
C ASP A 24 11.53 2.16 -14.57
N GLN A 25 10.50 2.40 -13.77
CA GLN A 25 9.49 1.40 -13.43
C GLN A 25 8.70 0.95 -14.66
N VAL A 26 8.48 -0.37 -14.77
CA VAL A 26 7.54 -0.98 -15.72
C VAL A 26 6.44 -1.64 -14.90
N PRO A 27 5.34 -0.91 -14.60
CA PRO A 27 4.29 -1.43 -13.73
C PRO A 27 3.66 -2.70 -14.32
N ALA A 28 3.57 -3.75 -13.50
CA ALA A 28 3.01 -5.05 -13.89
C ALA A 28 2.13 -5.63 -12.77
N PRO A 29 1.13 -6.47 -13.12
CA PRO A 29 0.29 -7.12 -12.12
C PRO A 29 1.11 -8.01 -11.17
N HIS A 30 0.83 -7.90 -9.87
CA HIS A 30 1.42 -8.74 -8.83
C HIS A 30 0.46 -8.88 -7.65
N ASN A 31 0.60 -9.96 -6.89
CA ASN A 31 -0.14 -10.16 -5.64
C ASN A 31 0.59 -9.50 -4.48
N ALA A 32 -0.17 -9.07 -3.47
CA ALA A 32 0.40 -8.72 -2.18
C ALA A 32 1.05 -9.98 -1.55
N PRO A 33 2.24 -9.89 -0.95
CA PRO A 33 2.92 -11.07 -0.41
C PRO A 33 2.26 -11.64 0.87
N ARG A 34 1.33 -10.89 1.46
CA ARG A 34 0.51 -11.20 2.64
C ARG A 34 -0.48 -10.09 2.87
N ARG A 35 -1.52 -10.36 3.65
CA ARG A 35 -2.44 -9.32 4.14
C ARG A 35 -1.69 -8.27 4.97
N GLN A 36 -1.69 -7.03 4.53
CA GLN A 36 -0.92 -5.96 5.19
C GLN A 36 -1.49 -4.57 4.93
N PHE A 37 -1.29 -3.66 5.87
CA PHE A 37 -1.43 -2.24 5.58
C PHE A 37 -0.15 -1.73 4.90
N VAL A 38 -0.34 -0.89 3.89
CA VAL A 38 0.74 -0.16 3.21
C VAL A 38 0.46 1.34 3.34
N VAL A 39 1.40 2.06 3.92
CA VAL A 39 1.33 3.52 4.09
C VAL A 39 2.39 4.16 3.21
N PHE A 40 1.96 5.07 2.32
CA PHE A 40 2.85 5.80 1.43
C PHE A 40 3.28 7.10 2.11
N LEU A 41 4.58 7.26 2.39
CA LEU A 41 5.06 8.33 3.27
C LEU A 41 5.47 9.61 2.54
N ASP A 42 5.70 9.53 1.23
CA ASP A 42 5.99 10.67 0.36
C ASP A 42 5.53 10.42 -1.08
N GLY A 43 5.47 11.50 -1.87
CA GLY A 43 5.02 11.47 -3.26
C GLY A 43 3.55 11.05 -3.42
N TRP A 44 3.28 10.35 -4.51
CA TRP A 44 1.99 9.70 -4.78
C TRP A 44 2.19 8.25 -5.21
N VAL A 45 1.13 7.47 -5.10
CA VAL A 45 1.02 6.12 -5.67
C VAL A 45 -0.22 6.03 -6.54
N ARG A 46 -0.14 5.34 -7.67
CA ARG A 46 -1.28 4.93 -8.47
C ARG A 46 -1.43 3.42 -8.36
N ILE A 47 -2.62 2.98 -7.95
CA ILE A 47 -2.97 1.57 -7.80
C ILE A 47 -4.08 1.27 -8.80
N THR A 48 -3.89 0.22 -9.60
CA THR A 48 -4.91 -0.34 -10.51
C THR A 48 -5.30 -1.72 -10.02
N ALA A 49 -6.56 -1.90 -9.64
CA ALA A 49 -7.12 -3.19 -9.23
C ALA A 49 -7.38 -4.10 -10.44
N SER A 50 -7.60 -5.39 -10.18
CA SER A 50 -7.78 -6.40 -11.24
C SER A 50 -9.02 -6.23 -12.13
N ASP A 51 -9.99 -5.42 -11.70
CA ASP A 51 -11.18 -5.03 -12.45
C ASP A 51 -10.97 -3.76 -13.29
N GLY A 52 -9.79 -3.15 -13.21
CA GLY A 52 -9.41 -1.92 -13.91
C GLY A 52 -9.69 -0.64 -13.13
N GLU A 53 -10.29 -0.70 -11.94
CA GLU A 53 -10.44 0.49 -11.11
C GLU A 53 -9.05 1.05 -10.76
N THR A 54 -8.84 2.34 -11.02
CA THR A 54 -7.57 3.02 -10.79
C THR A 54 -7.74 4.20 -9.84
N ARG A 55 -6.88 4.29 -8.81
CA ARG A 55 -6.85 5.43 -7.88
C ARG A 55 -5.42 5.94 -7.73
N THR A 56 -5.26 7.27 -7.77
CA THR A 56 -4.01 7.94 -7.36
C THR A 56 -4.19 8.45 -5.94
N LEU A 57 -3.32 8.04 -5.03
CA LEU A 57 -3.35 8.36 -3.61
C LEU A 57 -2.13 9.22 -3.24
N PRO A 58 -2.32 10.33 -2.50
CA PRO A 58 -1.21 11.16 -2.03
C PRO A 58 -0.48 10.52 -0.83
N ALA A 59 0.68 11.06 -0.48
CA ALA A 59 1.37 10.77 0.77
C ALA A 59 0.44 10.86 2.00
N GLY A 60 0.65 9.96 2.96
CA GLY A 60 -0.21 9.78 4.14
C GLY A 60 -1.39 8.83 3.91
N SER A 61 -1.66 8.43 2.67
CA SER A 61 -2.71 7.45 2.38
C SER A 61 -2.32 6.05 2.85
N VAL A 62 -3.33 5.30 3.28
CA VAL A 62 -3.21 3.91 3.73
C VAL A 62 -4.08 3.03 2.86
N VAL A 63 -3.54 1.89 2.44
CA VAL A 63 -4.33 0.81 1.83
C VAL A 63 -4.18 -0.47 2.64
N LEU A 64 -5.23 -1.27 2.68
CA LEU A 64 -5.16 -2.66 3.11
C LEU A 64 -5.03 -3.51 1.84
N ALA A 65 -3.89 -4.18 1.68
CA ALA A 65 -3.64 -5.10 0.58
C ALA A 65 -4.03 -6.52 1.02
N GLU A 66 -5.00 -7.13 0.35
CA GLU A 66 -5.59 -8.44 0.68
C GLU A 66 -5.54 -9.43 -0.50
N ASP A 67 -5.04 -8.99 -1.64
CA ASP A 67 -5.00 -9.73 -2.90
C ASP A 67 -3.80 -10.69 -2.97
N GLU A 68 -3.74 -11.62 -2.02
CA GLU A 68 -2.64 -12.60 -1.87
C GLU A 68 -2.60 -13.63 -3.01
N HIS A 69 -3.71 -13.78 -3.74
CA HIS A 69 -3.88 -14.72 -4.84
C HIS A 69 -4.65 -14.10 -6.01
N GLY A 70 -4.58 -14.73 -7.18
CA GLY A 70 -5.33 -14.32 -8.37
C GLY A 70 -4.55 -13.35 -9.26
N LYS A 71 -5.23 -12.39 -9.88
CA LYS A 71 -4.63 -11.45 -10.85
C LYS A 71 -3.77 -10.35 -10.19
N GLY A 72 -4.03 -10.08 -8.92
CA GLY A 72 -3.32 -9.04 -8.16
C GLY A 72 -3.70 -7.61 -8.55
N HIS A 73 -2.77 -6.69 -8.34
CA HIS A 73 -2.89 -5.27 -8.67
C HIS A 73 -1.62 -4.76 -9.38
N ILE A 74 -1.72 -3.58 -9.97
CA ILE A 74 -0.56 -2.84 -10.50
C ILE A 74 -0.29 -1.67 -9.57
N THR A 75 0.96 -1.50 -9.17
CA THR A 75 1.43 -0.35 -8.39
C THR A 75 2.41 0.46 -9.24
N GLU A 76 2.15 1.75 -9.36
CA GLU A 76 3.05 2.73 -9.97
C GLU A 76 3.29 3.85 -8.95
N LEU A 77 4.56 4.13 -8.66
CA LEU A 77 4.94 5.13 -7.68
C LEU A 77 5.37 6.42 -8.37
N GLU A 78 5.27 7.56 -7.71
CA GLU A 78 5.92 8.78 -8.22
C GLU A 78 7.42 8.55 -8.45
N PRO A 79 7.99 8.93 -9.62
CA PRO A 79 9.40 8.73 -9.89
C PRO A 79 10.32 9.29 -8.80
N GLY A 80 11.39 8.55 -8.49
CA GLY A 80 12.41 8.92 -7.51
C GLY A 80 12.48 7.98 -6.31
N VAL A 81 13.12 8.41 -5.24
CA VAL A 81 13.24 7.62 -4.00
C VAL A 81 11.97 7.80 -3.18
N ARG A 82 11.28 6.70 -2.91
CA ARG A 82 10.01 6.68 -2.17
C ARG A 82 10.16 5.95 -0.86
N ARG A 83 9.45 6.41 0.17
CA ARG A 83 9.37 5.74 1.47
C ARG A 83 7.99 5.15 1.71
N VAL A 84 7.97 3.91 2.15
CA VAL A 84 6.75 3.15 2.44
C VAL A 84 6.88 2.51 3.81
N LEU A 85 5.79 2.51 4.58
CA LEU A 85 5.68 1.71 5.80
C LEU A 85 4.76 0.53 5.51
N GLN A 86 5.25 -0.68 5.72
CA GLN A 86 4.44 -1.89 5.66
C GLN A 86 4.15 -2.37 7.08
N ILE A 87 2.89 -2.71 7.33
CA ILE A 87 2.39 -3.20 8.61
C ILE A 87 1.62 -4.50 8.34
N PRO A 88 2.33 -5.63 8.31
CA PRO A 88 1.74 -6.94 8.07
C PRO A 88 0.86 -7.38 9.23
N LEU A 89 -0.30 -7.94 8.91
CA LEU A 89 -1.19 -8.52 9.91
C LEU A 89 -0.65 -9.91 10.33
N ASP A 90 -1.01 -10.33 11.54
CA ASP A 90 -0.75 -11.69 12.06
C ASP A 90 -1.54 -12.78 11.32
#